data_AF-A0A959PDZ5-F1
#
_entry.id   AF-A0A959PDZ5-F1
#
_cell.length_a   1.000
_cell.length_b   1.000
_cell.length_c   1.000
_cell.angle_alpha   90.00
_cell.angle_beta   90.00
_cell.angle_gamma   90.00
#
_symmetry.space_group_name_H-M   'P 1'
#
loop_
_entity.id
_entity.type
_entity.pdbx_description
1 polymer ?
#
loop_
_entity_poly.entity_id
_entity_poly.type
_entity_poly.pdbx_seq_one_letter_code
_entity_poly.pdbx_strand_id
1 'polypeptide(L)'
;MRRFLDQQGASISRISGGHEIWTHPDINRPIPLQTHIDPVPEFITNQILDYFNITIEQWHLQMGKTKGSSVRSHKTSKRGKRSGKK
;
A
#
# COMPACT_ATOMS: atom_id res chain seq x y z
N MET A 1 -1.55 -4.66 8.37
CA MET A 1 -1.94 -4.21 7.01
C MET A 1 -0.95 -3.24 6.35
N ARG A 2 -0.58 -2.12 6.99
CA ARG A 2 0.34 -1.11 6.40
C ARG A 2 1.63 -1.67 5.80
N ARG A 3 2.32 -2.56 6.53
CA ARG A 3 3.53 -3.25 6.05
C ARG A 3 3.29 -4.07 4.78
N PHE A 4 2.12 -4.70 4.66
CA PHE A 4 1.76 -5.46 3.46
C PHE A 4 1.56 -4.51 2.27
N LEU A 5 0.81 -3.42 2.46
CA LEU A 5 0.61 -2.41 1.42
C LEU A 5 1.93 -1.82 0.93
N ASP A 6 2.84 -1.49 1.84
CA ASP A 6 4.18 -1.01 1.53
C ASP A 6 4.99 -2.07 0.73
N GLN A 7 4.93 -3.35 1.13
CA GLN A 7 5.56 -4.45 0.39
C GLN A 7 4.98 -4.66 -1.02
N GLN A 8 3.68 -4.40 -1.20
CA GLN A 8 3.06 -4.43 -2.53
C GLN A 8 3.40 -3.18 -3.36
N GLY A 9 4.10 -2.18 -2.80
CA GLY A 9 4.43 -0.94 -3.50
C GLY A 9 3.32 0.11 -3.47
N ALA A 10 2.31 -0.05 -2.61
CA ALA A 10 1.32 0.97 -2.38
C ALA A 10 1.90 2.07 -1.48
N SER A 11 1.44 3.31 -1.68
CA SER A 11 1.91 4.47 -0.93
C SER A 11 0.75 5.30 -0.40
N ILE A 12 0.99 6.03 0.68
CA ILE A 12 0.00 6.94 1.26
C ILE A 12 -0.09 8.19 0.38
N SER A 13 -1.28 8.45 -0.18
CA SER A 13 -1.58 9.65 -0.95
C SER A 13 -1.99 10.82 -0.06
N ARG A 14 -2.82 10.56 0.97
CA ARG A 14 -3.29 11.57 1.92
C ARG A 14 -3.63 10.96 3.27
N ILE A 15 -3.56 11.77 4.32
CA ILE A 15 -4.04 11.45 5.66
C ILE A 15 -5.01 12.55 6.08
N SER A 16 -6.24 12.20 6.45
CA SER A 16 -7.26 13.17 6.87
C SER A 16 -8.29 12.53 7.78
N GLY A 17 -8.67 13.21 8.87
CA GLY A 17 -9.79 12.79 9.74
C GLY A 17 -9.66 11.36 10.26
N GLY A 18 -8.46 10.94 10.69
CA GLY A 18 -8.21 9.60 11.21
C GLY A 18 -8.20 8.49 10.14
N HIS A 19 -8.10 8.85 8.86
CA HIS A 19 -7.98 7.91 7.75
C HIS A 19 -6.68 8.15 6.96
N GLU A 20 -5.96 7.08 6.68
CA GLU A 20 -4.90 6.98 5.69
C GLU A 20 -5.50 6.51 4.36
N ILE A 21 -5.19 7.21 3.28
CA ILE A 21 -5.63 6.83 1.95
C ILE A 21 -4.42 6.32 1.17
N TRP A 22 -4.43 5.02 0.89
CA TRP A 22 -3.37 4.32 0.18
C TRP A 22 -3.71 4.16 -1.30
N THR A 23 -2.71 4.29 -2.16
CA THR A 23 -2.85 4.17 -3.62
C THR A 23 -1.78 3.26 -4.18
N HIS A 24 -2.14 2.47 -5.19
CA HIS A 24 -1.25 1.58 -5.93
C HIS A 24 -1.50 1.78 -7.44
N PRO A 25 -0.47 1.80 -8.30
CA PRO A 25 -0.64 2.04 -9.74
C PRO A 25 -1.58 1.05 -10.42
N ASP A 26 -1.59 -0.21 -9.97
CA ASP A 26 -2.41 -1.27 -10.57
C ASP A 26 -3.82 -1.39 -9.94
N ILE A 27 -4.14 -0.57 -8.92
CA ILE A 27 -5.45 -0.59 -8.26
C ILE A 27 -6.18 0.72 -8.54
N ASN A 28 -7.29 0.60 -9.28
CA ASN A 28 -8.10 1.76 -9.68
C ASN A 28 -8.79 2.48 -8.50
N ARG A 29 -8.96 1.82 -7.35
CA ARG A 29 -9.63 2.37 -6.18
C ARG A 29 -8.63 2.62 -5.05
N PRO A 30 -8.65 3.81 -4.41
CA PRO A 30 -7.84 4.04 -3.23
C PRO A 30 -8.32 3.16 -2.07
N ILE A 31 -7.38 2.74 -1.23
CA ILE A 31 -7.62 1.88 -0.07
C ILE A 31 -7.64 2.76 1.19
N PRO A 32 -8.82 3.03 1.78
CA PRO A 32 -8.91 3.75 3.04
C PRO A 32 -8.61 2.83 4.22
N LEU A 33 -7.66 3.23 5.07
CA LEU A 33 -7.37 2.59 6.35
C LEU A 33 -7.58 3.56 7.49
N GLN A 34 -8.17 3.11 8.59
CA GLN A 34 -8.30 3.92 9.80
C GLN A 34 -6.99 3.92 10.57
N THR A 35 -6.57 5.09 11.04
CA THR A 35 -5.28 5.26 11.72
C THR A 35 -5.24 4.54 13.07
N HIS A 36 -6.38 4.44 13.73
CA HIS A 36 -6.54 4.01 15.13
C HIS A 36 -7.10 2.58 15.29
N ILE A 37 -7.47 1.92 14.20
CA ILE A 37 -7.96 0.55 14.26
C ILE A 37 -6.80 -0.42 14.00
N ASP A 38 -6.43 -1.15 15.05
CA ASP A 38 -5.47 -2.23 15.01
C ASP A 38 -5.96 -3.37 15.93
N PRO A 39 -6.25 -4.57 15.41
CA PRO A 39 -6.05 -5.03 14.02
C PRO A 39 -7.09 -4.47 13.04
N VAL A 40 -6.70 -4.36 11.76
CA VAL A 40 -7.64 -4.04 10.68
C VAL A 40 -8.71 -5.13 10.59
N PRO A 41 -10.02 -4.78 10.55
CA PRO A 41 -11.10 -5.75 10.47
C PRO A 41 -10.95 -6.72 9.30
N GLU A 42 -11.42 -7.96 9.51
CA GLU A 42 -11.24 -9.06 8.55
C GLU A 42 -11.84 -8.73 7.17
N PHE A 43 -13.04 -8.15 7.12
CA PHE A 43 -13.67 -7.79 5.85
C PHE A 43 -12.86 -6.77 5.02
N ILE A 44 -12.17 -5.83 5.69
CA ILE A 44 -11.27 -4.88 5.01
C ILE A 44 -10.02 -5.61 4.54
N THR A 45 -9.48 -6.50 5.37
CA THR A 45 -8.34 -7.33 5.00
C THR A 45 -8.64 -8.15 3.76
N ASN A 46 -9.77 -8.86 3.72
CA ASN A 46 -10.19 -9.66 2.57
C ASN A 46 -10.37 -8.81 1.31
N GLN A 47 -11.02 -7.65 1.41
CA GLN A 47 -11.17 -6.72 0.27
C GLN A 47 -9.81 -6.28 -0.28
N ILE A 48 -8.85 -5.96 0.60
CA ILE A 48 -7.50 -5.57 0.17
C ILE A 48 -6.82 -6.75 -0.52
N LEU A 49 -6.90 -7.96 0.03
CA LEU A 49 -6.33 -9.16 -0.57
C LEU A 49 -6.91 -9.46 -1.95
N ASP A 50 -8.21 -9.28 -2.13
CA ASP A 50 -8.90 -9.43 -3.42
C ASP A 50 -8.39 -8.42 -4.45
N TYR A 51 -8.13 -7.17 -4.06
CA TYR A 51 -7.58 -6.16 -4.97
C TYR A 51 -6.18 -6.52 -5.48
N PHE A 52 -5.40 -7.23 -4.68
CA PHE A 52 -4.08 -7.72 -5.08
C PHE A 52 -4.11 -9.14 -5.65
N ASN A 53 -5.29 -9.78 -5.73
CA ASN A 53 -5.47 -11.17 -6.15
C ASN A 53 -4.57 -12.15 -5.36
N ILE A 54 -4.49 -11.97 -4.04
CA ILE A 54 -3.67 -12.77 -3.13
C ILE A 54 -4.58 -13.57 -2.21
N THR A 55 -4.29 -14.86 -2.01
CA THR A 55 -5.05 -15.68 -1.06
C THR A 55 -4.65 -15.40 0.38
N ILE A 56 -5.56 -15.66 1.33
CA ILE A 56 -5.27 -15.52 2.76
C ILE A 56 -4.06 -16.36 3.20
N GLU A 57 -3.85 -17.54 2.61
CA GLU A 57 -2.69 -18.39 2.88
C GLU A 57 -1.38 -17.74 2.39
N GLN A 58 -1.37 -17.20 1.17
CA GLN A 58 -0.23 -16.48 0.62
C GLN A 58 0.10 -15.25 1.46
N TRP A 59 -0.92 -14.52 1.92
CA TRP A 59 -0.75 -13.38 2.81
C TRP A 59 -0.11 -13.80 4.14
N HIS A 60 -0.61 -14.87 4.77
CA HIS A 60 -0.01 -15.39 6.01
C HIS A 60 1.42 -15.87 5.80
N LEU A 61 1.72 -16.55 4.68
CA LEU A 61 3.08 -16.96 4.33
C LEU A 61 4.02 -15.77 4.12
N GLN A 62 3.53 -14.70 3.49
CA GLN A 62 4.29 -13.47 3.27
C GLN A 62 4.56 -12.73 4.58
N MET A 63 3.54 -12.59 5.43
CA MET A 63 3.62 -11.87 6.69
C MET A 63 4.32 -12.67 7.80
N GLY A 64 4.30 -14.00 7.72
CA GLY A 64 4.95 -14.93 8.66
C GLY A 64 6.46 -15.07 8.44
N LYS A 65 7.00 -14.72 7.27
CA LYS A 65 8.45 -14.67 7.00
C LYS A 65 9.08 -13.44 7.64
N THR A 66 9.25 -13.46 8.96
CA THR A 66 9.95 -12.41 9.71
C THR A 66 11.29 -12.87 10.26
N LYS A 67 12.22 -13.34 9.41
CA LYS A 67 13.68 -13.13 9.61
C LYS A 67 14.41 -13.11 8.26
N GLY A 68 14.92 -11.93 7.90
CA GLY A 68 16.04 -11.74 6.97
C GLY A 68 15.80 -11.94 5.48
N SER A 69 15.51 -10.86 4.75
CA SER A 69 16.24 -10.49 3.51
C SER A 69 15.74 -9.18 2.90
N SER A 70 16.61 -8.19 3.06
CA SER A 70 17.00 -7.08 2.18
C SER A 70 16.39 -6.91 0.77
N VAL A 71 16.30 -5.62 0.41
CA VAL A 71 16.30 -4.95 -0.91
C VAL A 71 15.03 -5.02 -1.78
N ARG A 72 14.37 -3.86 -1.89
CA ARG A 72 14.08 -3.29 -3.22
C ARG A 72 14.18 -1.77 -3.19
N SER A 73 15.38 -1.27 -3.47
CA SER A 73 15.60 0.10 -3.93
C SER A 73 14.86 0.29 -5.25
N HIS A 74 13.86 1.17 -5.30
CA HIS A 74 13.49 1.86 -6.53
C HIS A 74 13.98 3.30 -6.41
N LYS A 75 15.13 3.57 -7.01
CA LYS A 75 15.60 4.92 -7.31
C LYS A 75 15.50 5.13 -8.82
N THR A 76 15.36 6.41 -9.16
CA THR A 76 15.43 7.07 -10.49
C THR A 76 14.07 7.15 -11.21
N SER A 77 13.67 8.26 -11.87
CA SER A 77 14.38 9.47 -12.28
C SER A 77 13.39 10.60 -12.66
N LYS A 78 13.91 11.84 -12.72
CA LYS A 78 13.29 13.13 -13.09
C LYS A 78 12.62 13.18 -14.48
N ARG A 79 11.56 13.99 -14.63
CA ARG A 79 11.28 14.95 -15.75
C ARG A 79 9.93 15.65 -15.49
N GLY A 80 9.68 16.96 -15.59
CA GLY A 80 10.45 18.16 -15.91
C GLY A 80 9.51 19.38 -15.76
N LYS A 81 10.05 20.52 -15.33
CA LYS A 81 9.35 21.82 -15.31
C LYS A 81 8.96 22.21 -16.75
N ARG A 82 7.73 22.70 -16.97
CA ARG A 82 7.43 23.63 -18.08
C ARG A 82 6.83 24.90 -17.49
N SER A 83 7.68 25.92 -17.39
CA SER A 83 7.28 27.32 -17.30
C SER A 83 6.74 27.76 -18.66
N GLY A 84 5.46 28.12 -18.73
CA GLY A 84 4.85 28.83 -19.84
C GLY A 84 4.75 30.32 -19.50
N LYS A 85 5.67 31.10 -20.03
CA LYS A 85 5.72 32.56 -20.01
C LYS A 85 4.68 33.09 -21.00
N LYS A 86 3.86 34.06 -20.60
CA LYS A 86 3.28 35.06 -21.50
C LYS A 86 3.83 36.41 -21.06
#